data_AF-A0A2V6IP66-F1
#
_entry.id   AF-A0A2V6IP66-F1
#
_cell.length_a   1.000
_cell.length_b   1.000
_cell.length_c   1.000
_cell.angle_alpha   90.00
_cell.angle_beta   90.00
_cell.angle_gamma   90.00
#
_symmetry.space_group_name_H-M   'P 1'
#
loop_
_entity.id
_entity.type
_entity.pdbx_description
1 polymer ?
#
loop_
_entity_poly.entity_id
_entity_poly.type
_entity_poly.pdbx_seq_one_letter_code
_entity_poly.pdbx_strand_id
1 'polypeptide(L)'
;MPVAKELRTNPALEAQVFWYKYRKEIAILLMLAIVAIIAIAGYRLYRDRREATAATLFSGAKTPAAYEEVINRYGDTAAAASAYLLLADSERKQAKYSEANATLLKFLEKFPQRELASTARMAMAANLEAMGQQDEALATYQQIASANAGSFNAPMALIEQVHILQEKNRIDDARRICETIMTQYRESYAAMEASQLLRTFLKSAKAQTPSLVTPSKLGSPASATVPPTLKVLPTAPPAPSSPSLPPGKPPAAPRP
;
A
#
# COMPACT_ATOMS: atom_id res chain seq x y z
N MET A 1 -35.93 59.78 -30.11
CA MET A 1 -34.86 59.46 -29.13
C MET A 1 -33.62 59.07 -29.90
N PRO A 2 -32.43 59.65 -29.64
CA PRO A 2 -31.21 59.21 -30.30
C PRO A 2 -30.77 57.86 -29.73
N VAL A 3 -30.63 56.85 -30.59
CA VAL A 3 -30.06 55.55 -30.21
C VAL A 3 -28.59 55.77 -29.85
N ALA A 4 -28.19 55.39 -28.64
CA ALA A 4 -26.78 55.42 -28.25
C ALA A 4 -26.00 54.50 -29.19
N LYS A 5 -25.06 55.07 -29.96
CA LYS A 5 -24.11 54.28 -30.74
C LYS A 5 -23.25 53.49 -29.76
N GLU A 6 -23.46 52.19 -29.67
CA GLU A 6 -22.49 51.31 -29.02
C GLU A 6 -21.14 51.50 -29.71
N LEU A 7 -20.13 51.93 -28.93
CA LEU A 7 -18.76 51.97 -29.40
C LEU A 7 -18.32 50.52 -29.64
N ARG A 8 -18.39 50.09 -30.91
CA ARG A 8 -17.74 48.87 -31.37
C ARG A 8 -16.24 49.03 -31.10
N THR A 9 -15.76 48.46 -30.00
CA THR A 9 -14.34 48.29 -29.72
C THR A 9 -13.73 47.53 -30.89
N ASN A 10 -12.80 48.18 -31.60
CA ASN A 10 -12.18 47.57 -32.77
C ASN A 10 -11.02 46.69 -32.28
N PRO A 11 -11.13 45.35 -32.37
CA PRO A 11 -10.14 44.45 -31.79
C PRO A 11 -8.75 44.62 -32.40
N ALA A 12 -8.64 45.14 -33.63
CA ALA A 12 -7.35 45.44 -34.25
C ALA A 12 -6.64 46.65 -33.57
N LEU A 13 -7.40 47.66 -33.14
CA LEU A 13 -6.86 48.81 -32.41
C LEU A 13 -6.47 48.41 -30.97
N GLU A 14 -7.30 47.60 -30.31
CA GLU A 14 -6.98 47.08 -28.97
C GLU A 14 -5.73 46.19 -29.00
N ALA A 15 -5.59 45.33 -30.01
CA ALA A 15 -4.39 44.52 -30.22
C ALA A 15 -3.13 45.38 -30.46
N GLN A 16 -3.23 46.47 -31.25
CA GLN A 16 -2.11 47.39 -31.48
C GLN A 16 -1.67 48.11 -30.19
N VAL A 17 -2.62 48.62 -29.40
CA VAL A 17 -2.35 49.29 -28.12
C VAL A 17 -1.76 48.31 -27.11
N PHE A 18 -2.30 47.09 -27.03
CA PHE A 18 -1.76 46.01 -26.21
C PHE A 18 -0.31 45.68 -26.60
N TRP A 19 -0.04 45.47 -27.89
CA TRP A 19 1.29 45.12 -28.36
C TRP A 19 2.32 46.22 -28.06
N TYR A 20 1.97 47.49 -28.28
CA TYR A 20 2.88 48.61 -27.98
C TYR A 20 3.13 48.78 -26.48
N LYS A 21 2.10 48.57 -25.64
CA LYS A 21 2.18 48.68 -24.18
C LYS A 21 2.98 47.54 -23.54
N TYR A 22 2.83 46.30 -24.02
CA TYR A 22 3.38 45.10 -23.40
C TYR A 22 4.57 44.47 -24.15
N ARG A 23 5.10 45.10 -25.21
CA ARG A 23 6.21 44.53 -26.02
C ARG A 23 7.45 44.16 -25.22
N LYS A 24 7.78 44.87 -24.13
CA LYS A 24 8.98 44.58 -23.31
C LYS A 24 8.73 43.37 -22.42
N GLU A 25 7.55 43.31 -21.81
CA GLU A 25 7.06 42.25 -20.95
C GLU A 25 6.92 40.94 -21.75
N ILE A 26 6.35 41.01 -22.96
CA ILE A 26 6.27 39.88 -23.90
C ILE A 26 7.68 39.42 -24.32
N ALA A 27 8.59 40.34 -24.64
CA ALA A 27 9.98 39.97 -24.98
C ALA A 27 10.72 39.29 -23.82
N ILE A 28 10.52 39.76 -22.58
CA ILE A 28 11.07 39.13 -21.36
C ILE A 28 10.48 37.72 -21.18
N LEU A 29 9.15 37.56 -21.31
CA LEU A 29 8.49 36.26 -21.20
C LEU A 29 8.94 35.28 -22.29
N LEU A 30 9.13 35.74 -23.53
CA LEU A 30 9.68 34.93 -24.63
C LEU A 30 11.13 34.51 -24.36
N MET A 31 11.98 35.40 -23.85
CA MET A 31 13.34 35.06 -23.45
C MET A 31 13.37 34.03 -22.31
N LEU A 32 12.54 34.20 -21.29
CA LEU A 32 12.40 33.22 -20.20
C LEU A 32 11.89 31.86 -20.71
N ALA A 33 10.93 31.85 -21.64
CA ALA A 33 10.44 30.63 -22.28
C ALA A 33 11.55 29.92 -23.10
N ILE A 34 12.36 30.66 -23.86
CA ILE A 34 13.51 30.10 -24.61
C ILE A 34 14.54 29.49 -23.64
N VAL A 35 14.89 30.19 -22.56
CA VAL A 35 15.81 29.66 -21.54
C VAL A 35 15.24 28.39 -20.88
N ALA A 36 13.95 28.37 -20.55
CA ALA A 36 13.29 27.19 -20.01
C ALA A 36 13.29 26.01 -20.99
N ILE A 37 13.03 26.25 -22.28
CA ILE A 37 13.10 25.22 -23.33
C ILE A 37 14.51 24.65 -23.46
N ILE A 38 15.55 25.50 -23.47
CA ILE A 38 16.95 25.07 -23.53
C ILE A 38 17.33 24.24 -22.30
N ALA A 39 16.92 24.68 -21.10
CA ALA A 39 17.16 23.96 -19.86
C ALA A 39 16.47 22.58 -19.84
N ILE A 40 15.21 22.51 -20.27
CA ILE A 40 14.44 21.25 -20.37
C ILE A 40 15.06 20.33 -21.42
N ALA A 41 15.47 20.84 -22.59
CA ALA A 41 16.11 20.05 -23.63
C ALA A 41 17.48 19.50 -23.18
N GLY A 42 18.30 20.34 -22.55
CA GLY A 42 19.58 19.92 -21.97
C GLY A 42 19.40 18.87 -20.86
N TYR A 43 18.43 19.07 -19.96
CA TYR A 43 18.09 18.10 -18.91
C TYR A 43 17.59 16.76 -19.47
N ARG A 44 16.72 16.79 -20.49
CA ARG A 44 16.27 15.56 -21.19
C ARG A 44 17.43 14.83 -21.84
N LEU A 45 18.26 15.51 -22.64
CA LEU A 45 19.44 14.89 -23.27
C LEU A 45 20.44 14.33 -22.25
N TYR A 46 20.65 15.02 -21.12
CA TYR A 46 21.47 14.51 -20.02
C TYR A 46 20.86 13.24 -19.41
N ARG A 47 19.55 13.26 -19.13
CA ARG A 47 18.80 12.12 -18.57
C ARG A 47 18.80 10.92 -19.52
N ASP A 48 18.50 11.13 -20.80
CA ASP A 48 18.42 10.07 -21.81
C ASP A 48 19.78 9.38 -22.00
N ARG A 49 20.87 10.16 -22.06
CA ARG A 49 22.24 9.61 -22.09
C ARG A 49 22.57 8.83 -20.82
N ARG A 50 22.16 9.34 -19.65
CA ARG A 50 22.42 8.70 -18.35
C ARG A 50 21.63 7.40 -18.18
N GLU A 51 20.37 7.35 -18.60
CA GLU A 51 19.55 6.12 -18.67
C GLU A 51 20.17 5.11 -19.64
N ALA A 52 20.63 5.54 -20.83
CA ALA A 52 21.29 4.66 -21.79
C ALA A 52 22.60 4.04 -21.27
N THR A 53 23.47 4.84 -20.64
CA THR A 53 24.72 4.32 -20.04
C THR A 53 24.44 3.41 -18.83
N ALA A 54 23.43 3.73 -18.03
CA ALA A 54 23.01 2.87 -16.94
C ALA A 54 22.49 1.52 -17.45
N ALA A 55 21.73 1.51 -18.54
CA ALA A 55 21.24 0.29 -19.19
C ALA A 55 22.38 -0.57 -19.75
N THR A 56 23.41 0.03 -20.37
CA THR A 56 24.57 -0.75 -20.85
C THR A 56 25.42 -1.31 -19.72
N LEU A 57 25.58 -0.58 -18.61
CA LEU A 57 26.28 -1.12 -17.43
C LEU A 57 25.48 -2.27 -16.79
N PHE A 58 24.16 -2.10 -16.67
CA PHE A 58 23.27 -3.11 -16.12
C PHE A 58 23.18 -4.38 -16.98
N SER A 59 23.23 -4.29 -18.32
CA SER A 59 23.19 -5.48 -19.18
C SER A 59 24.40 -6.41 -19.01
N GLY A 60 25.54 -5.88 -18.55
CA GLY A 60 26.71 -6.67 -18.15
C GLY A 60 26.67 -7.18 -16.70
N ALA A 61 25.80 -6.64 -15.85
CA ALA A 61 25.77 -6.94 -14.42
C ALA A 61 25.13 -8.31 -14.15
N LYS A 62 25.87 -9.19 -13.48
CA LYS A 62 25.43 -10.55 -13.10
C LYS A 62 25.77 -10.93 -11.65
N THR A 63 26.31 -9.99 -10.88
CA THR A 63 26.79 -10.21 -9.51
C THR A 63 26.32 -9.08 -8.59
N PRO A 64 26.20 -9.31 -7.27
CA PRO A 64 25.84 -8.27 -6.30
C PRO A 64 26.66 -6.99 -6.46
N ALA A 65 28.00 -7.11 -6.52
CA ALA A 65 28.90 -5.97 -6.68
C ALA A 65 28.66 -5.18 -7.99
N ALA A 66 28.27 -5.85 -9.08
CA ALA A 66 27.92 -5.15 -10.33
C ALA A 66 26.57 -4.44 -10.24
N TYR A 67 25.59 -5.00 -9.50
CA TYR A 67 24.32 -4.30 -9.22
C TYR A 67 24.53 -3.10 -8.29
N GLU A 68 25.36 -3.24 -7.25
CA GLU A 68 25.80 -2.13 -6.39
C GLU A 68 26.48 -1.01 -7.20
N GLU A 69 27.33 -1.34 -8.18
CA GLU A 69 27.97 -0.34 -9.05
C GLU A 69 26.93 0.43 -9.89
N VAL A 70 25.95 -0.25 -10.48
CA VAL A 70 24.84 0.39 -11.20
C VAL A 70 24.05 1.31 -10.27
N ILE A 71 23.72 0.84 -9.06
CA ILE A 71 22.98 1.60 -8.05
C ILE A 71 23.76 2.86 -7.62
N ASN A 72 25.06 2.72 -7.34
CA ASN A 72 25.90 3.80 -6.84
C ASN A 72 26.14 4.89 -7.90
N ARG A 73 26.26 4.54 -9.18
CA ARG A 73 26.47 5.50 -10.28
C ARG A 73 25.15 6.07 -10.84
N TYR A 74 24.08 5.27 -10.84
CA TYR A 74 22.86 5.56 -11.61
C TYR A 74 21.56 5.32 -10.84
N GLY A 75 21.58 5.41 -9.50
CA GLY A 75 20.51 4.98 -8.59
C GLY A 75 19.08 5.47 -8.83
N ASP A 76 18.86 6.51 -9.64
CA ASP A 76 17.56 7.10 -10.03
C ASP A 76 17.09 6.69 -11.44
N THR A 77 17.86 5.87 -12.17
CA THR A 77 17.54 5.36 -13.52
C THR A 77 16.66 4.11 -13.48
N ALA A 78 16.00 3.79 -14.60
CA ALA A 78 15.25 2.54 -14.75
C ALA A 78 16.14 1.29 -14.62
N ALA A 79 17.41 1.37 -15.05
CA ALA A 79 18.37 0.29 -14.90
C ALA A 79 18.74 0.02 -13.43
N ALA A 80 18.91 1.07 -12.63
CA ALA A 80 19.15 0.92 -11.19
C ALA A 80 17.93 0.37 -10.45
N ALA A 81 16.70 0.72 -10.87
CA ALA A 81 15.48 0.14 -10.32
C ALA A 81 15.50 -1.41 -10.41
N SER A 82 15.91 -1.97 -11.56
CA SER A 82 16.12 -3.41 -11.74
C SER A 82 17.31 -3.94 -10.92
N ALA A 83 18.41 -3.20 -10.85
CA ALA A 83 19.58 -3.58 -10.07
C ALA A 83 19.29 -3.72 -8.57
N TYR A 84 18.49 -2.82 -7.99
CA TYR A 84 18.05 -2.93 -6.58
C TYR A 84 17.30 -4.25 -6.32
N LEU A 85 16.38 -4.63 -7.20
CA LEU A 85 15.59 -5.86 -7.03
C LEU A 85 16.44 -7.13 -7.17
N LEU A 86 17.39 -7.15 -8.12
CA LEU A 86 18.31 -8.27 -8.30
C LEU A 86 19.38 -8.37 -7.21
N LEU A 87 19.83 -7.24 -6.66
CA LEU A 87 20.69 -7.20 -5.48
C LEU A 87 19.95 -7.79 -4.27
N ALA A 88 18.74 -7.29 -3.97
CA ALA A 88 17.93 -7.79 -2.86
C ALA A 88 17.59 -9.28 -2.96
N ASP A 89 17.27 -9.80 -4.15
CA ASP A 89 17.06 -11.24 -4.34
C ASP A 89 18.36 -12.05 -4.16
N SER A 90 19.52 -11.50 -4.53
CA SER A 90 20.81 -12.14 -4.29
C SER A 90 21.21 -12.12 -2.80
N GLU A 91 20.91 -11.04 -2.08
CA GLU A 91 21.06 -10.94 -0.62
C GLU A 91 20.15 -11.97 0.08
N ARG A 92 18.87 -12.01 -0.29
CA ARG A 92 17.89 -13.01 0.20
C ARG A 92 18.34 -14.45 -0.06
N LYS A 93 18.88 -14.76 -1.24
CA LYS A 93 19.46 -16.08 -1.57
C LYS A 93 20.67 -16.45 -0.71
N GLN A 94 21.32 -15.48 -0.08
CA GLN A 94 22.40 -15.69 0.90
C GLN A 94 21.88 -15.67 2.36
N ALA A 95 20.55 -15.72 2.57
CA ALA A 95 19.88 -15.52 3.87
C ALA A 95 20.16 -14.17 4.55
N LYS A 96 20.64 -13.17 3.79
CA LYS A 96 20.87 -11.79 4.25
C LYS A 96 19.59 -10.97 4.17
N TYR A 97 18.58 -11.40 4.93
CA TYR A 97 17.22 -10.87 4.85
C TYR A 97 17.12 -9.40 5.30
N SER A 98 17.91 -8.99 6.29
CA SER A 98 17.97 -7.61 6.78
C SER A 98 18.57 -6.67 5.73
N GLU A 99 19.65 -7.09 5.08
CA GLU A 99 20.30 -6.35 4.00
C GLU A 99 19.39 -6.26 2.77
N ALA A 100 18.77 -7.38 2.37
CA ALA A 100 17.77 -7.41 1.31
C ALA A 100 16.61 -6.43 1.59
N ASN A 101 16.12 -6.36 2.83
CA ASN A 101 15.08 -5.41 3.23
C ASN A 101 15.56 -3.95 3.18
N ALA A 102 16.80 -3.66 3.56
CA ALA A 102 17.39 -2.33 3.43
C ALA A 102 17.57 -1.92 1.95
N THR A 103 17.92 -2.86 1.07
CA THR A 103 18.01 -2.66 -0.38
C THR A 103 16.64 -2.40 -1.00
N LEU A 104 15.60 -3.16 -0.61
CA LEU A 104 14.21 -2.97 -1.05
C LEU A 104 13.60 -1.66 -0.54
N LEU A 105 13.95 -1.23 0.68
CA LEU A 105 13.51 0.06 1.21
C LEU A 105 14.06 1.23 0.37
N LYS A 106 15.37 1.22 0.07
CA LYS A 106 16.01 2.23 -0.81
C LYS A 106 15.38 2.26 -2.20
N PHE A 107 14.96 1.11 -2.74
CA PHE A 107 14.20 1.03 -3.97
C PHE A 107 12.84 1.74 -3.84
N LEU A 108 12.08 1.46 -2.78
CA LEU A 108 10.77 2.08 -2.55
C LEU A 108 10.87 3.61 -2.34
N GLU A 109 11.92 4.10 -1.69
CA GLU A 109 12.20 5.53 -1.53
C GLU A 109 12.50 6.22 -2.87
N LYS A 110 13.30 5.60 -3.74
CA LYS A 110 13.67 6.19 -5.04
C LYS A 110 12.62 5.99 -6.14
N PHE A 111 11.84 4.92 -6.04
CA PHE A 111 10.91 4.46 -7.09
C PHE A 111 9.47 4.22 -6.58
N PRO A 112 8.87 5.13 -5.79
CA PRO A 112 7.61 4.88 -5.08
C PRO A 112 6.40 4.62 -6.00
N GLN A 113 6.45 5.08 -7.25
CA GLN A 113 5.39 4.96 -8.26
C GLN A 113 5.65 3.87 -9.31
N ARG A 114 6.72 3.05 -9.19
CA ARG A 114 6.92 1.94 -10.14
C ARG A 114 5.94 0.80 -9.84
N GLU A 115 5.51 0.10 -10.89
CA GLU A 115 4.61 -1.07 -10.80
C GLU A 115 5.16 -2.15 -9.84
N LEU A 116 6.50 -2.31 -9.82
CA LEU A 116 7.21 -3.26 -8.95
C LEU A 116 7.27 -2.83 -7.46
N ALA A 117 6.76 -1.66 -7.08
CA ALA A 117 6.70 -1.22 -5.68
C ALA A 117 5.78 -2.09 -4.81
N SER A 118 4.79 -2.77 -5.40
CA SER A 118 4.01 -3.79 -4.70
C SER A 118 4.85 -5.06 -4.49
N THR A 119 5.60 -5.49 -5.51
CA THR A 119 6.46 -6.69 -5.48
C THR A 119 7.63 -6.55 -4.52
N ALA A 120 8.24 -5.36 -4.42
CA ALA A 120 9.26 -5.08 -3.43
C ALA A 120 8.74 -5.21 -1.99
N ARG A 121 7.52 -4.74 -1.71
CA ARG A 121 6.89 -4.91 -0.39
C ARG A 121 6.55 -6.37 -0.08
N MET A 122 6.09 -7.15 -1.07
CA MET A 122 5.90 -8.60 -0.91
C MET A 122 7.22 -9.30 -0.54
N ALA A 123 8.31 -8.96 -1.24
CA ALA A 123 9.63 -9.52 -0.93
C ALA A 123 10.11 -9.14 0.48
N MET A 124 9.83 -7.91 0.95
CA MET A 124 10.13 -7.51 2.33
C MET A 124 9.33 -8.31 3.37
N ALA A 125 8.05 -8.57 3.12
CA ALA A 125 7.20 -9.38 3.99
C ALA A 125 7.69 -10.84 4.07
N ALA A 126 7.98 -11.47 2.93
CA ALA A 126 8.53 -12.83 2.87
C ALA A 126 9.91 -12.95 3.56
N ASN A 127 10.73 -11.90 3.48
CA ASN A 127 12.00 -11.82 4.23
C ASN A 127 11.78 -11.73 5.74
N LEU A 128 10.75 -11.00 6.20
CA LEU A 128 10.37 -10.94 7.62
C LEU A 128 9.90 -12.31 8.14
N GLU A 129 9.13 -13.06 7.35
CA GLU A 129 8.76 -14.45 7.68
C GLU A 129 9.98 -15.36 7.79
N ALA A 130 10.93 -15.25 6.85
CA ALA A 130 12.17 -16.02 6.87
C ALA A 130 13.08 -15.67 8.06
N MET A 131 12.92 -14.49 8.67
CA MET A 131 13.54 -14.08 9.94
C MET A 131 12.72 -14.48 11.18
N GLY A 132 11.56 -15.11 11.03
CA GLY A 132 10.64 -15.46 12.12
C GLY A 132 9.83 -14.27 12.67
N GLN A 133 9.91 -13.09 12.05
CA GLN A 133 9.21 -11.87 12.46
C GLN A 133 7.76 -11.85 11.95
N GLN A 134 6.98 -12.88 12.31
CA GLN A 134 5.64 -13.13 11.78
C GLN A 134 4.66 -11.96 11.99
N ASP A 135 4.75 -11.23 13.11
CA ASP A 135 3.88 -10.07 13.36
C ASP A 135 4.20 -8.88 12.44
N GLU A 136 5.47 -8.65 12.13
CA GLU A 136 5.91 -7.60 11.20
C GLU A 136 5.59 -7.98 9.75
N ALA A 137 5.75 -9.26 9.39
CA ALA A 137 5.30 -9.80 8.10
C ALA A 137 3.79 -9.64 7.91
N LEU A 138 2.98 -10.05 8.90
CA LEU A 138 1.52 -9.91 8.88
C LEU A 138 1.09 -8.46 8.69
N ALA A 139 1.69 -7.53 9.43
CA ALA A 139 1.43 -6.10 9.28
C ALA A 139 1.82 -5.58 7.88
N THR A 140 2.92 -6.07 7.31
CA THR A 140 3.38 -5.69 5.96
C THR A 140 2.41 -6.21 4.88
N TYR A 141 1.95 -7.46 4.98
CA TYR A 141 0.94 -8.01 4.07
C TYR A 141 -0.40 -7.29 4.16
N GLN A 142 -0.84 -6.91 5.37
CA GLN A 142 -2.04 -6.08 5.58
C GLN A 142 -1.92 -4.72 4.87
N GLN A 143 -0.74 -4.08 4.90
CA GLN A 143 -0.50 -2.84 4.16
C GLN A 143 -0.56 -3.05 2.64
N ILE A 144 -0.04 -4.16 2.12
CA ILE A 144 -0.10 -4.47 0.68
C ILE A 144 -1.54 -4.66 0.22
N ALA A 145 -2.32 -5.46 0.95
CA ALA A 145 -3.71 -5.75 0.64
C ALA A 145 -4.64 -4.52 0.75
N SER A 146 -4.39 -3.64 1.73
CA SER A 146 -5.21 -2.43 1.94
C SER A 146 -4.82 -1.25 1.05
N ALA A 147 -3.52 -1.02 0.82
CA ALA A 147 -3.07 0.13 0.04
C ALA A 147 -3.34 -0.01 -1.47
N ASN A 148 -3.36 -1.23 -2.00
CA ASN A 148 -3.54 -1.49 -3.43
C ASN A 148 -4.38 -2.75 -3.69
N ALA A 149 -5.65 -2.74 -3.28
CA ALA A 149 -6.60 -3.83 -3.54
C ALA A 149 -6.78 -4.19 -5.03
N GLY A 150 -6.46 -3.28 -5.96
CA GLY A 150 -6.42 -3.56 -7.40
C GLY A 150 -5.10 -4.17 -7.92
N SER A 151 -4.07 -4.31 -7.09
CA SER A 151 -2.76 -4.83 -7.52
C SER A 151 -2.73 -6.37 -7.51
N PHE A 152 -1.98 -6.93 -8.46
CA PHE A 152 -1.80 -8.38 -8.61
C PHE A 152 -1.36 -9.10 -7.33
N ASN A 153 -0.59 -8.43 -6.47
CA ASN A 153 -0.09 -9.01 -5.22
C ASN A 153 -1.07 -8.93 -4.04
N ALA A 154 -2.12 -8.10 -4.08
CA ALA A 154 -3.08 -8.00 -2.98
C ALA A 154 -3.78 -9.33 -2.64
N PRO A 155 -4.27 -10.14 -3.59
CA PRO A 155 -4.82 -11.46 -3.27
C PRO A 155 -3.76 -12.42 -2.70
N MET A 156 -2.50 -12.34 -3.16
CA MET A 156 -1.41 -13.17 -2.62
C MET A 156 -1.05 -12.75 -1.18
N ALA A 157 -0.97 -11.45 -0.89
CA ALA A 157 -0.75 -10.93 0.45
C ALA A 157 -1.87 -11.36 1.43
N LEU A 158 -3.11 -11.54 0.96
CA LEU A 158 -4.20 -12.06 1.77
C LEU A 158 -4.03 -13.57 2.04
N ILE A 159 -3.48 -14.36 1.11
CA ILE A 159 -3.14 -15.77 1.36
C ILE A 159 -2.06 -15.90 2.43
N GLU A 160 -0.97 -15.15 2.36
CA GLU A 160 0.09 -15.25 3.38
C GLU A 160 -0.38 -14.77 4.77
N GLN A 161 -1.30 -13.79 4.83
CA GLN A 161 -1.98 -13.46 6.09
C GLN A 161 -2.78 -14.65 6.65
N VAL A 162 -3.43 -15.44 5.81
CA VAL A 162 -4.16 -16.65 6.24
C VAL A 162 -3.18 -17.67 6.80
N HIS A 163 -2.06 -17.93 6.12
CA HIS A 163 -1.01 -18.85 6.60
C HIS A 163 -0.45 -18.44 7.97
N ILE A 164 -0.02 -17.18 8.14
CA ILE A 164 0.48 -16.68 9.43
C ILE A 164 -0.61 -16.78 10.52
N LEU A 165 -1.87 -16.45 10.21
CA LEU A 165 -2.97 -16.57 11.18
C LEU A 165 -3.27 -18.02 11.58
N GLN A 166 -3.09 -18.98 10.68
CA GLN A 166 -3.20 -20.41 10.99
C GLN A 166 -2.14 -20.87 11.98
N GLU A 167 -0.87 -20.50 11.74
CA GLU A 167 0.24 -20.86 12.64
C GLU A 167 0.07 -20.23 14.02
N LYS A 168 -0.51 -19.02 14.08
CA LYS A 168 -0.90 -18.34 15.33
C LYS A 168 -2.23 -18.83 15.91
N ASN A 169 -2.82 -19.91 15.38
CA ASN A 169 -4.10 -20.51 15.79
C ASN A 169 -5.32 -19.56 15.78
N ARG A 170 -5.27 -18.48 14.99
CA ARG A 170 -6.34 -17.47 14.81
C ARG A 170 -7.28 -17.85 13.67
N ILE A 171 -7.88 -19.04 13.78
CA ILE A 171 -8.66 -19.68 12.70
C ILE A 171 -9.88 -18.85 12.25
N ASP A 172 -10.53 -18.12 13.16
CA ASP A 172 -11.68 -17.26 12.79
C ASP A 172 -11.27 -16.02 11.98
N ASP A 173 -10.08 -15.46 12.22
CA ASP A 173 -9.55 -14.36 11.43
C ASP A 173 -9.06 -14.85 10.06
N ALA A 174 -8.38 -15.99 10.02
CA ALA A 174 -8.01 -16.69 8.78
C ALA A 174 -9.24 -16.94 7.88
N ARG A 175 -10.35 -17.43 8.47
CA ARG A 175 -11.62 -17.64 7.76
C ARG A 175 -12.15 -16.35 7.10
N ARG A 176 -12.21 -15.24 7.85
CA ARG A 176 -12.69 -13.94 7.33
C ARG A 176 -11.85 -13.46 6.14
N ILE A 177 -10.54 -13.68 6.18
CA ILE A 177 -9.66 -13.32 5.05
C ILE A 177 -9.96 -14.21 3.84
N CYS A 178 -10.12 -15.53 4.00
CA CYS A 178 -10.53 -16.40 2.89
C CYS A 178 -11.88 -15.98 2.27
N GLU A 179 -12.87 -15.63 3.09
CA GLU A 179 -14.16 -15.09 2.63
C GLU A 179 -13.98 -13.77 1.85
N THR A 180 -13.08 -12.90 2.30
CA THR A 180 -12.70 -11.66 1.59
C THR A 180 -12.06 -11.95 0.24
N ILE A 181 -11.15 -12.92 0.16
CA ILE A 181 -10.51 -13.34 -1.10
C ILE A 181 -11.58 -13.86 -2.10
N MET A 182 -12.46 -14.76 -1.64
CA MET A 182 -13.50 -15.36 -2.50
C MET A 182 -14.57 -14.37 -2.99
N THR A 183 -14.78 -13.28 -2.26
CA THR A 183 -15.74 -12.22 -2.61
C THR A 183 -15.14 -11.15 -3.51
N GLN A 184 -13.94 -10.65 -3.18
CA GLN A 184 -13.30 -9.53 -3.90
C GLN A 184 -12.44 -9.99 -5.09
N TYR A 185 -11.82 -11.18 -5.03
CA TYR A 185 -10.86 -11.67 -6.01
C TYR A 185 -11.31 -13.00 -6.65
N ARG A 186 -12.62 -13.13 -6.90
CA ARG A 186 -13.31 -14.39 -7.28
C ARG A 186 -12.65 -15.20 -8.39
N GLU A 187 -12.09 -14.55 -9.39
CA GLU A 187 -11.47 -15.18 -10.58
C GLU A 187 -9.94 -15.40 -10.43
N SER A 188 -9.36 -15.04 -9.28
CA SER A 188 -7.94 -15.22 -9.00
C SER A 188 -7.61 -16.65 -8.55
N TYR A 189 -6.36 -17.05 -8.75
CA TYR A 189 -5.80 -18.28 -8.17
C TYR A 189 -5.98 -18.33 -6.64
N ALA A 190 -5.80 -17.20 -5.95
CA ALA A 190 -5.99 -17.09 -4.52
C ALA A 190 -7.43 -17.43 -4.07
N ALA A 191 -8.46 -17.18 -4.88
CA ALA A 191 -9.82 -17.61 -4.54
C ALA A 191 -9.98 -19.13 -4.58
N MET A 192 -9.26 -19.83 -5.48
CA MET A 192 -9.20 -21.28 -5.48
C MET A 192 -8.49 -21.79 -4.21
N GLU A 193 -7.35 -21.21 -3.86
CA GLU A 193 -6.57 -21.57 -2.66
C GLU A 193 -7.33 -21.30 -1.36
N ALA A 194 -7.91 -20.11 -1.19
CA ALA A 194 -8.79 -19.76 -0.08
C ALA A 194 -9.96 -20.74 0.09
N SER A 195 -10.54 -21.23 -1.02
CA SER A 195 -11.60 -22.25 -0.95
C SER A 195 -11.11 -23.62 -0.44
N GLN A 196 -9.83 -23.95 -0.66
CA GLN A 196 -9.21 -25.16 -0.13
C GLN A 196 -8.88 -25.00 1.35
N LEU A 197 -8.31 -23.85 1.75
CA LEU A 197 -8.04 -23.50 3.15
C LEU A 197 -9.32 -23.50 4.00
N LEU A 198 -10.43 -22.96 3.50
CA LEU A 198 -11.73 -23.06 4.18
C LEU A 198 -12.19 -24.51 4.40
N ARG A 199 -11.93 -25.42 3.44
CA ARG A 199 -12.26 -26.85 3.60
C ARG A 199 -11.38 -27.53 4.64
N THR A 200 -10.09 -27.17 4.74
CA THR A 200 -9.22 -27.71 5.79
C THR A 200 -9.62 -27.18 7.17
N PHE A 201 -10.04 -25.92 7.29
CA PHE A 201 -10.61 -25.36 8.54
C PHE A 201 -11.88 -26.08 8.98
N LEU A 202 -12.81 -26.37 8.06
CA LEU A 202 -14.02 -27.12 8.40
C LEU A 202 -13.71 -28.58 8.79
N LYS A 203 -12.71 -29.21 8.16
CA LYS A 203 -12.28 -30.57 8.50
C LYS A 203 -11.57 -30.63 9.87
N SER A 204 -10.71 -29.66 10.18
CA SER A 204 -10.04 -29.60 11.48
C SER A 204 -11.02 -29.24 12.61
N ALA A 205 -11.93 -28.29 12.40
CA ALA A 205 -12.99 -27.98 13.36
C ALA A 205 -13.89 -29.19 13.68
N LYS A 206 -14.21 -30.02 12.67
CA LYS A 206 -14.97 -31.27 12.87
C LYS A 206 -14.15 -32.40 13.51
N ALA A 207 -12.82 -32.35 13.42
CA ALA A 207 -11.93 -33.28 14.14
C ALA A 207 -11.67 -32.83 15.59
N GLN A 208 -11.79 -31.52 15.87
CA GLN A 208 -11.66 -30.91 17.20
C GLN A 208 -12.91 -31.03 18.07
N THR A 209 -13.81 -31.98 17.79
CA THR A 209 -14.77 -32.52 18.76
C THR A 209 -14.30 -33.87 19.33
N PRO A 210 -13.37 -33.89 20.31
CA PRO A 210 -13.17 -35.06 21.16
C PRO A 210 -14.24 -35.12 22.26
N SER A 211 -14.80 -36.32 22.44
CA SER A 211 -15.53 -36.77 23.62
C SER A 211 -16.70 -35.93 24.15
N LEU A 212 -17.90 -36.40 23.80
CA LEU A 212 -18.89 -36.88 24.78
C LEU A 212 -18.92 -36.09 26.11
N VAL A 213 -19.75 -35.05 26.16
CA VAL A 213 -20.47 -34.74 27.39
C VAL A 213 -21.32 -35.96 27.71
N THR A 214 -20.85 -36.82 28.62
CA THR A 214 -21.60 -37.99 29.07
C THR A 214 -22.88 -37.50 29.71
N PRO A 215 -24.08 -37.90 29.23
CA PRO A 215 -25.32 -37.59 29.92
C PRO A 215 -25.38 -38.46 31.18
N SER A 216 -24.85 -37.94 32.28
CA SER A 216 -24.88 -38.60 33.59
C SER A 216 -26.34 -38.79 34.00
N LYS A 217 -26.81 -40.05 34.00
CA LYS A 217 -28.22 -40.39 34.13
C LYS A 217 -28.49 -41.15 35.44
N LEU A 218 -29.44 -40.61 36.20
CA LEU A 218 -30.19 -41.22 37.31
C LEU A 218 -29.46 -41.48 38.65
N GLY A 219 -29.69 -40.55 39.58
CA GLY A 219 -30.07 -40.86 40.96
C GLY A 219 -31.42 -40.17 41.24
N SER A 220 -32.37 -40.86 41.88
CA SER A 220 -33.80 -40.48 41.90
C SER A 220 -34.20 -39.60 43.12
N PRO A 221 -35.48 -39.51 43.57
CA PRO A 221 -36.22 -38.25 43.48
C PRO A 221 -36.63 -37.62 44.84
N ALA A 222 -36.97 -36.33 44.82
CA ALA A 222 -37.71 -35.69 45.91
C ALA A 222 -38.72 -34.67 45.35
N SER A 223 -40.00 -34.85 45.69
CA SER A 223 -41.12 -33.97 45.30
C SER A 223 -41.33 -32.83 46.31
N ALA A 224 -41.83 -31.67 45.82
CA ALA A 224 -42.76 -30.69 46.46
C ALA A 224 -42.44 -29.23 46.00
N THR A 225 -43.28 -28.54 45.19
CA THR A 225 -44.40 -27.62 45.62
C THR A 225 -43.88 -26.21 46.05
N VAL A 226 -44.24 -25.03 45.50
CA VAL A 226 -45.42 -24.50 44.75
C VAL A 226 -44.98 -23.49 43.62
N PRO A 227 -45.74 -23.28 42.51
CA PRO A 227 -45.54 -22.17 41.54
C PRO A 227 -46.43 -20.91 41.85
N PRO A 228 -46.61 -19.93 40.94
CA PRO A 228 -45.63 -19.05 40.28
C PRO A 228 -45.93 -17.54 40.50
N THR A 229 -44.99 -16.64 40.19
CA THR A 229 -45.31 -15.21 39.98
C THR A 229 -44.61 -14.61 38.76
N LEU A 230 -45.41 -14.20 37.78
CA LEU A 230 -44.98 -13.35 36.67
C LEU A 230 -44.68 -11.91 37.13
N LYS A 231 -43.58 -11.34 36.66
CA LYS A 231 -43.42 -9.90 36.30
C LYS A 231 -42.15 -9.76 35.44
N VAL A 232 -42.29 -9.61 34.12
CA VAL A 232 -42.34 -8.33 33.37
C VAL A 232 -40.93 -7.76 33.09
N LEU A 233 -40.54 -7.83 31.81
CA LEU A 233 -39.55 -6.96 31.14
C LEU A 233 -40.33 -5.71 30.64
N PRO A 234 -39.81 -4.48 30.73
CA PRO A 234 -38.74 -3.92 29.86
C PRO A 234 -37.61 -3.28 30.71
N THR A 235 -36.47 -2.76 30.22
CA THR A 235 -36.12 -2.05 28.97
C THR A 235 -34.58 -2.01 28.84
N ALA A 236 -34.04 -1.59 27.69
CA ALA A 236 -32.63 -1.22 27.49
C ALA A 236 -32.54 0.12 26.72
N PRO A 237 -31.37 0.76 26.53
CA PRO A 237 -30.23 0.99 27.43
C PRO A 237 -29.98 2.52 27.62
N PRO A 238 -28.84 2.94 28.22
CA PRO A 238 -28.00 3.86 27.46
C PRO A 238 -26.48 3.56 27.55
N ALA A 239 -25.72 4.08 26.59
CA ALA A 239 -24.29 3.85 26.44
C ALA A 239 -23.41 4.74 27.36
N PRO A 240 -22.24 4.25 27.82
CA PRO A 240 -21.24 5.09 28.45
C PRO A 240 -20.47 5.92 27.41
N SER A 241 -20.46 7.22 27.65
CA SER A 241 -19.82 8.31 26.91
C SER A 241 -18.31 8.15 26.66
N SER A 242 -17.87 8.53 25.45
CA SER A 242 -16.46 8.83 25.14
C SER A 242 -15.99 10.12 25.87
N PRO A 243 -14.80 10.14 26.48
CA PRO A 243 -14.20 11.38 26.97
C PRO A 243 -13.51 12.15 25.83
N SER A 244 -13.88 13.43 25.67
CA SER A 244 -13.34 14.35 24.67
C SER A 244 -11.91 14.83 25.01
N LEU A 245 -11.07 15.05 24.00
CA LEU A 245 -9.76 15.70 24.18
C LEU A 245 -9.91 17.18 24.54
N PRO A 246 -9.06 17.74 25.43
CA PRO A 246 -8.94 19.18 25.63
C PRO A 246 -8.19 19.87 24.46
N PRO A 247 -8.53 21.13 24.11
CA PRO A 247 -7.98 21.82 22.95
C PRO A 247 -6.54 22.34 23.14
N GLY A 248 -5.83 22.47 22.02
CA GLY A 248 -4.40 22.79 21.98
C GLY A 248 -4.04 24.25 22.31
N LYS A 249 -2.75 24.45 22.63
CA LYS A 249 -2.13 25.74 22.97
C LYS A 249 -1.37 26.29 21.75
N PRO A 250 -1.59 27.55 21.32
CA PRO A 250 -0.92 28.10 20.14
C PRO A 250 0.57 28.45 20.39
N PRO A 251 1.43 28.40 19.35
CA PRO A 251 2.86 28.70 19.47
C PRO A 251 3.16 30.20 19.57
N ALA A 252 4.26 30.54 20.24
CA ALA A 252 4.72 31.92 20.41
C ALA A 252 5.53 32.43 19.21
N ALA A 253 5.36 33.72 18.89
CA ALA A 253 6.11 34.41 17.83
C ALA A 253 7.53 34.83 18.29
N PRO A 254 8.51 34.93 17.36
CA PRO A 254 9.85 35.41 17.66
C PRO A 254 9.87 36.93 17.92
N ARG A 255 10.89 37.39 18.66
CA ARG A 255 11.19 38.81 18.94
C ARG A 255 12.48 39.24 18.21
N PRO A 256 12.68 40.56 18.00
CA PRO A 256 13.60 41.10 16.99
C PRO A 256 15.09 40.96 17.34
#